data_AF-A0A8H7LGY8-F1
#
_entry.id   AF-A0A8H7LGY8-F1
#
_cell.length_a   1.000
_cell.length_b   1.000
_cell.length_c   1.000
_cell.angle_alpha   90.00
_cell.angle_beta   90.00
_cell.angle_gamma   90.00
#
_symmetry.space_group_name_H-M   'P 1'
#
loop_
_entity.id
_entity.type
_entity.pdbx_description
1 polymer ?
#
loop_
_entity_poly.entity_id
_entity_poly.type
_entity_poly.pdbx_seq_one_letter_code
_entity_poly.pdbx_strand_id
1 'polypeptide(L)'
;MKFSLAALFTLALSPCLVGASPVAHLISRAESTQKFASYAAASVASCKWVNQGKTKVVPKNLVLYTSRLKSSPAYDKVVGLGLKTNAGSVTPLVRIDMDNTGKGIHFNAVQLDNSQQKLAAVLTSTVGMTQAARTSLYLDYLKGIENRSPEFLWNWWNTGKAN
;
A
#
# COMPACT_ATOMS: atom_id res chain seq x y z
N MET A 1 30.00 1.72 79.15
CA MET A 1 30.47 2.41 77.92
C MET A 1 31.66 1.66 77.34
N LYS A 2 31.50 0.97 76.19
CA LYS A 2 32.50 0.79 75.12
C LYS A 2 31.97 -0.22 74.07
N PHE A 3 31.57 0.39 72.95
CA PHE A 3 31.55 -0.03 71.55
C PHE A 3 32.08 -1.43 71.13
N SER A 4 31.17 -2.20 70.50
CA SER A 4 31.09 -2.39 69.04
C SER A 4 31.67 -3.65 68.35
N LEU A 5 30.79 -4.18 67.48
CA LEU A 5 30.96 -4.81 66.16
C LEU A 5 31.42 -6.27 66.00
N ALA A 6 30.52 -7.13 65.50
CA ALA A 6 30.66 -8.02 64.31
C ALA A 6 29.49 -9.05 64.33
N ALA A 7 28.47 -8.93 63.47
CA ALA A 7 28.40 -9.45 62.10
C ALA A 7 28.27 -10.99 62.03
N LEU A 8 27.15 -11.50 61.52
CA LEU A 8 27.05 -12.18 60.21
C LEU A 8 25.69 -12.89 60.00
N PHE A 9 25.11 -12.61 58.82
CA PHE A 9 24.39 -13.53 57.91
C PHE A 9 23.16 -14.31 58.41
N THR A 10 22.04 -14.21 57.68
CA THR A 10 21.69 -15.18 56.62
C THR A 10 20.45 -14.75 55.81
N LEU A 11 20.66 -14.76 54.49
CA LEU A 11 19.81 -14.94 53.29
C LEU A 11 18.26 -14.97 53.35
N ALA A 12 17.73 -14.18 52.42
CA ALA A 12 16.79 -14.52 51.34
C ALA A 12 15.29 -14.67 51.63
N LEU A 13 14.51 -13.81 50.97
CA LEU A 13 13.37 -14.15 50.12
C LEU A 13 12.96 -12.92 49.27
N SER A 14 13.19 -13.02 47.95
CA SER A 14 12.44 -12.29 46.91
C SER A 14 11.05 -12.97 46.76
N PRO A 15 10.00 -12.42 46.10
CA PRO A 15 10.06 -11.47 44.98
C PRO A 15 8.88 -10.45 44.90
N CYS A 16 8.88 -9.70 43.78
CA CYS A 16 7.76 -9.03 43.09
C CYS A 16 7.93 -7.51 42.94
N LEU A 17 8.87 -7.12 42.07
CA LEU A 17 8.67 -5.92 41.28
C LEU A 17 7.71 -6.25 40.15
N VAL A 18 6.53 -5.64 40.20
CA VAL A 18 5.57 -5.59 39.09
C VAL A 18 6.21 -4.76 37.98
N GLY A 19 6.89 -5.44 37.06
CA GLY A 19 7.34 -4.84 35.81
C GLY A 19 6.11 -4.54 34.96
N ALA A 20 5.69 -3.27 34.94
CA ALA A 20 4.78 -2.79 33.92
C ALA A 20 5.50 -2.91 32.57
N SER A 21 5.20 -3.99 31.84
CA SER A 21 5.56 -4.07 30.43
C SER A 21 4.87 -2.88 29.72
N PRO A 22 5.59 -2.06 28.93
CA PRO A 22 4.91 -1.21 27.99
C PRO A 22 4.21 -2.16 27.02
N VAL A 23 2.87 -2.18 27.08
CA VAL A 23 2.05 -2.77 26.04
C VAL A 23 2.36 -1.96 24.79
N ALA A 24 3.34 -2.43 24.02
CA ALA A 24 3.60 -1.95 22.68
C ALA A 24 2.29 -2.18 21.92
N HIS A 25 1.53 -1.09 21.76
CA HIS A 25 0.36 -1.05 20.91
C HIS A 25 0.88 -1.39 19.51
N LEU A 26 0.80 -2.66 19.14
CA LEU A 26 0.94 -3.13 17.77
C LEU A 26 -0.23 -2.51 17.01
N ILE A 27 -0.08 -1.25 16.60
CA ILE A 27 -0.92 -0.65 15.58
C ILE A 27 -0.64 -1.50 14.35
N SER A 28 -1.49 -2.50 14.12
CA SER A 28 -1.64 -3.16 12.83
C SER A 28 -1.87 -2.06 11.82
N ARG A 29 -0.83 -1.67 11.09
CA ARG A 29 -0.86 -0.62 10.07
C ARG A 29 -1.65 -1.15 8.88
N ALA A 30 -2.97 -1.07 9.01
CA ALA A 30 -3.92 -1.62 8.06
C ALA A 30 -3.94 -0.77 6.78
N GLU A 31 -4.00 -1.47 5.64
CA GLU A 31 -4.36 -0.86 4.37
C GLU A 31 -5.73 -0.17 4.51
N SER A 32 -5.78 1.13 4.22
CA SER A 32 -7.05 1.86 4.18
C SER A 32 -7.83 1.44 2.95
N THR A 33 -9.10 1.06 3.11
CA THR A 33 -9.97 0.75 1.98
C THR A 33 -11.01 1.85 1.83
N GLN A 34 -11.11 2.45 0.64
CA GLN A 34 -12.08 3.50 0.34
C GLN A 34 -12.84 3.16 -0.94
N LYS A 35 -14.15 3.42 -0.96
CA LYS A 35 -15.05 3.09 -2.07
C LYS A 35 -15.30 4.32 -2.94
N PHE A 36 -15.23 4.14 -4.26
CA PHE A 36 -15.41 5.18 -5.26
C PHE A 36 -16.42 4.74 -6.33
N ALA A 37 -17.15 5.70 -6.86
CA ALA A 37 -18.19 5.45 -7.86
C ALA A 37 -17.63 5.22 -9.28
N SER A 38 -16.39 5.63 -9.56
CA SER A 38 -15.82 5.58 -10.91
C SER A 38 -14.31 5.35 -10.91
N TYR A 39 -13.81 4.85 -12.05
CA TYR A 39 -12.38 4.67 -12.33
C TYR A 39 -11.60 5.97 -12.10
N ALA A 40 -12.09 7.09 -12.67
CA ALA A 40 -11.44 8.38 -12.56
C ALA A 40 -11.38 8.89 -11.11
N ALA A 41 -12.44 8.70 -10.32
CA ALA A 41 -12.42 9.10 -8.91
C ALA A 41 -11.42 8.27 -8.09
N ALA A 42 -11.37 6.95 -8.31
CA ALA A 42 -10.45 6.06 -7.62
C ALA A 42 -8.98 6.32 -8.00
N SER A 43 -8.69 6.57 -9.29
CA SER A 43 -7.34 6.87 -9.76
C SER A 43 -6.83 8.21 -9.23
N VAL A 44 -7.67 9.24 -9.21
CA VAL A 44 -7.34 10.55 -8.65
C VAL A 44 -7.07 10.45 -7.15
N ALA A 45 -7.94 9.75 -6.42
CA ALA A 45 -7.74 9.53 -4.98
C ALA A 45 -6.43 8.79 -4.68
N SER A 46 -6.08 7.81 -5.52
CA SER A 46 -4.83 7.06 -5.43
C SER A 46 -3.60 7.94 -5.66
N CYS A 47 -3.61 8.78 -6.70
CA CYS A 47 -2.50 9.70 -6.96
C CYS A 47 -2.36 10.75 -5.85
N LYS A 48 -3.48 11.26 -5.33
CA LYS A 48 -3.49 12.13 -4.15
C LYS A 48 -2.88 11.43 -2.95
N TRP A 49 -3.25 10.17 -2.69
CA TRP A 49 -2.70 9.35 -1.60
C TRP A 49 -1.18 9.22 -1.68
N VAL A 50 -0.65 8.85 -2.86
CA VAL A 50 0.81 8.77 -3.08
C VAL A 50 1.51 10.07 -2.69
N ASN A 51 0.87 11.20 -3.00
CA ASN A 51 1.36 12.56 -2.75
C ASN A 51 0.91 13.18 -1.42
N GLN A 52 0.33 12.45 -0.46
CA GLN A 52 -0.09 13.04 0.82
C GLN A 52 1.09 13.49 1.69
N GLY A 53 2.25 12.89 1.48
CA GLY A 53 3.49 13.16 2.18
C GLY A 53 4.16 14.49 1.89
N LYS A 54 5.34 14.72 2.47
CA LYS A 54 6.17 15.90 2.17
C LYS A 54 6.76 15.83 0.77
N THR A 55 7.23 14.65 0.38
CA THR A 55 7.77 14.38 -0.95
C THR A 55 6.63 14.19 -1.95
N LYS A 56 6.78 14.78 -3.14
CA LYS A 56 5.83 14.61 -4.24
C LYS A 56 6.47 13.83 -5.38
N VAL A 57 5.64 13.08 -6.08
CA VAL A 57 6.02 12.41 -7.32
C VAL A 57 6.47 13.43 -8.35
N VAL A 58 7.62 13.14 -8.97
CA VAL A 58 8.10 13.86 -10.16
C VAL A 58 7.83 12.95 -11.36
N PRO A 59 6.88 13.30 -12.27
CA PRO A 59 6.41 12.36 -13.30
C PRO A 59 7.49 11.76 -14.17
N LYS A 60 8.51 12.54 -14.55
CA LYS A 60 9.67 12.09 -15.36
C LYS A 60 10.52 10.98 -14.72
N ASN A 61 10.36 10.73 -13.42
CA ASN A 61 11.08 9.68 -12.70
C ASN A 61 10.26 8.38 -12.62
N LEU A 62 9.01 8.40 -13.06
CA LEU A 62 8.14 7.23 -13.03
C LEU A 62 8.53 6.25 -14.13
N VAL A 63 8.33 4.98 -13.82
CA VAL A 63 8.44 3.89 -14.79
C VAL A 63 7.17 3.06 -14.76
N LEU A 64 6.90 2.34 -15.85
CA LEU A 64 5.80 1.37 -15.90
C LEU A 64 6.08 0.22 -14.93
N TYR A 65 5.04 -0.22 -14.23
CA TYR A 65 5.07 -1.40 -13.37
C TYR A 65 4.26 -2.53 -14.02
N THR A 66 4.94 -3.63 -14.28
CA THR A 66 4.38 -4.86 -14.84
C THR A 66 3.96 -5.81 -13.71
N SER A 67 2.80 -6.44 -13.82
CA SER A 67 2.37 -7.46 -12.88
C SER A 67 3.33 -8.64 -12.86
N ARG A 68 3.61 -9.17 -11.66
CA ARG A 68 4.56 -10.27 -11.44
C ARG A 68 3.90 -11.54 -10.91
N LEU A 69 2.61 -11.50 -10.58
CA LEU A 69 1.91 -12.62 -10.00
C LEU A 69 1.42 -13.56 -11.11
N LYS A 70 2.04 -14.75 -11.23
CA LYS A 70 1.72 -15.74 -12.27
C LYS A 70 0.26 -16.18 -12.30
N SER A 71 -0.41 -16.20 -11.15
CA SER A 71 -1.83 -16.56 -11.05
C SER A 71 -2.78 -15.41 -11.42
N SER A 72 -2.27 -14.19 -11.65
CA SER A 72 -3.08 -13.05 -12.05
C SER A 72 -3.39 -13.12 -13.55
N PRO A 73 -4.61 -12.78 -13.99
CA PRO A 73 -4.91 -12.60 -15.41
C PRO A 73 -4.09 -11.47 -16.05
N ALA A 74 -3.46 -10.60 -15.23
CA ALA A 74 -2.58 -9.54 -15.67
C ALA A 74 -1.10 -9.90 -15.71
N TYR A 75 -0.72 -11.17 -15.51
CA TYR A 75 0.70 -11.57 -15.52
C TYR A 75 1.42 -11.07 -16.79
N ASP A 76 2.60 -10.47 -16.60
CA ASP A 76 3.41 -9.82 -17.65
C ASP A 76 2.74 -8.63 -18.38
N LYS A 77 1.64 -8.08 -17.84
CA LYS A 77 1.01 -6.84 -18.34
C LYS A 77 1.34 -5.63 -17.49
N VAL A 78 1.39 -4.46 -18.11
CA VAL A 78 1.48 -3.18 -17.39
C VAL A 78 0.21 -2.99 -16.58
N VAL A 79 0.36 -2.75 -15.27
CA VAL A 79 -0.76 -2.52 -14.34
C VAL A 79 -0.62 -1.22 -13.55
N GLY A 80 0.46 -0.48 -13.75
CA GLY A 80 0.61 0.81 -13.10
C GLY A 80 1.97 1.45 -13.21
N LEU A 81 2.29 2.24 -12.20
CA LEU A 81 3.44 3.12 -12.15
C LEU A 81 4.23 2.89 -10.87
N GLY A 82 5.54 3.08 -10.96
CA GLY A 82 6.44 2.93 -9.83
C GLY A 82 7.73 3.73 -9.99
N LEU A 83 8.63 3.52 -9.04
CA LEU A 83 9.98 4.07 -9.07
C LEU A 83 10.99 2.94 -9.18
N LYS A 84 12.03 3.17 -9.99
CA LYS A 84 13.17 2.26 -10.07
C LYS A 84 14.05 2.45 -8.83
N THR A 85 14.33 1.34 -8.16
CA THR A 85 15.28 1.29 -7.05
C THR A 85 16.71 1.28 -7.59
N ASN A 86 17.69 1.57 -6.73
CA ASN A 86 19.11 1.48 -7.09
C ASN A 86 19.50 0.06 -7.54
N ALA A 87 18.82 -0.97 -7.03
CA ALA A 87 19.00 -2.38 -7.43
C ALA A 87 18.29 -2.74 -8.76
N GLY A 88 17.73 -1.75 -9.47
CA GLY A 88 17.06 -1.95 -10.76
C GLY A 88 15.62 -2.48 -10.68
N SER A 89 15.15 -2.90 -9.51
CA SER A 89 13.77 -3.34 -9.29
C SER A 89 12.80 -2.16 -9.29
N VAL A 90 11.57 -2.36 -9.76
CA VAL A 90 10.50 -1.35 -9.71
C VAL A 90 9.64 -1.53 -8.46
N THR A 91 9.52 -0.48 -7.65
CA THR A 91 8.59 -0.42 -6.52
C THR A 91 7.30 0.27 -6.97
N PRO A 92 6.13 -0.40 -6.92
CA PRO A 92 4.87 0.20 -7.38
C PRO A 92 4.40 1.30 -6.43
N LEU A 93 3.96 2.43 -7.00
CA LEU A 93 3.33 3.53 -6.27
C LEU A 93 1.81 3.55 -6.44
N VAL A 94 1.34 3.36 -7.68
CA VAL A 94 -0.10 3.20 -8.00
C VAL A 94 -0.22 2.05 -8.99
N ARG A 95 -1.09 1.09 -8.72
CA ARG A 95 -1.42 0.02 -9.66
C ARG A 95 -2.90 -0.31 -9.63
N ILE A 96 -3.48 -0.65 -10.76
CA ILE A 96 -4.82 -1.23 -10.81
C ILE A 96 -4.73 -2.73 -10.65
N ASP A 97 -5.56 -3.27 -9.76
CA ASP A 97 -5.59 -4.66 -9.37
C ASP A 97 -7.03 -5.16 -9.34
N MET A 98 -7.19 -6.47 -9.25
CA MET A 98 -8.47 -7.08 -8.95
C MET A 98 -8.31 -8.20 -7.94
N ASP A 99 -9.22 -8.27 -6.98
CA ASP A 99 -9.34 -9.44 -6.12
C ASP A 99 -10.77 -10.00 -6.11
N ASN A 100 -10.86 -11.24 -5.62
CA ASN A 100 -12.13 -11.94 -5.41
C ASN A 100 -12.48 -12.03 -3.91
N THR A 101 -11.77 -11.28 -3.06
CA THR A 101 -11.88 -11.33 -1.59
C THR A 101 -12.67 -10.15 -1.03
N GLY A 102 -13.40 -9.42 -1.88
CA GLY A 102 -14.37 -8.39 -1.45
C GLY A 102 -14.05 -6.96 -1.88
N LYS A 103 -12.94 -6.71 -2.58
CA LYS A 103 -12.63 -5.37 -3.12
C LYS A 103 -12.98 -5.21 -4.60
N GLY A 104 -13.09 -6.30 -5.34
CA GLY A 104 -13.30 -6.24 -6.78
C GLY A 104 -12.12 -5.54 -7.49
N ILE A 105 -12.39 -4.72 -8.49
CA ILE A 105 -11.36 -3.89 -9.16
C ILE A 105 -11.06 -2.67 -8.29
N HIS A 106 -9.78 -2.41 -8.07
CA HIS A 106 -9.34 -1.33 -7.20
C HIS A 106 -7.95 -0.80 -7.60
N PHE A 107 -7.67 0.43 -7.23
CA PHE A 107 -6.31 0.94 -7.27
C PHE A 107 -5.63 0.70 -5.93
N ASN A 108 -4.46 0.06 -5.95
CA ASN A 108 -3.55 -0.01 -4.83
C ASN A 108 -2.56 1.14 -4.92
N ALA A 109 -2.53 2.00 -3.89
CA ALA A 109 -1.63 3.13 -3.79
C ALA A 109 -0.77 3.04 -2.52
N VAL A 110 0.50 3.47 -2.63
CA VAL A 110 1.46 3.49 -1.53
C VAL A 110 1.99 4.91 -1.37
N GLN A 111 1.93 5.46 -0.17
CA GLN A 111 2.43 6.81 0.09
C GLN A 111 3.95 6.88 -0.16
N LEU A 112 4.39 7.89 -0.90
CA LEU A 112 5.77 7.99 -1.40
C LEU A 112 6.81 8.08 -0.28
N ASP A 113 6.52 8.85 0.76
CA ASP A 113 7.41 9.04 1.92
C ASP A 113 7.15 8.03 3.05
N ASN A 114 6.14 7.17 2.92
CA ASN A 114 5.82 6.16 3.93
C ASN A 114 5.16 4.93 3.29
N SER A 115 5.97 3.95 2.91
CA SER A 115 5.50 2.74 2.23
C SER A 115 4.57 1.84 3.05
N GLN A 116 4.45 2.12 4.36
CA GLN A 116 3.51 1.44 5.24
C GLN A 116 2.09 1.99 5.12
N GLN A 117 1.91 3.18 4.53
CA GLN A 117 0.60 3.79 4.33
C GLN A 117 0.06 3.40 2.95
N LYS A 118 -0.91 2.50 2.97
CA LYS A 118 -1.50 1.89 1.77
C LYS A 118 -2.97 2.25 1.66
N LEU A 119 -3.42 2.45 0.42
CA LEU A 119 -4.82 2.66 0.06
C LEU A 119 -5.24 1.61 -0.98
N ALA A 120 -6.38 0.98 -0.75
CA ALA A 120 -7.16 0.30 -1.76
C ALA A 120 -8.38 1.18 -2.13
N ALA A 121 -8.31 1.85 -3.27
CA ALA A 121 -9.39 2.67 -3.83
C ALA A 121 -10.29 1.81 -4.73
N VAL A 122 -11.38 1.32 -4.15
CA VAL A 122 -12.28 0.30 -4.69
C VAL A 122 -13.33 0.88 -5.62
N LEU A 123 -13.52 0.25 -6.79
CA LEU A 123 -14.64 0.55 -7.68
C LEU A 123 -15.88 -0.19 -7.20
N THR A 124 -16.80 0.56 -6.58
CA THR A 124 -17.99 0.00 -5.92
C THR A 124 -18.82 -0.90 -6.84
N SER A 125 -18.98 -0.52 -8.11
CA SER A 125 -19.76 -1.29 -9.11
C SER A 125 -19.19 -2.68 -9.40
N THR A 126 -17.93 -2.95 -9.05
CA THR A 126 -17.23 -4.21 -9.39
C THR A 126 -17.20 -5.22 -8.26
N VAL A 127 -17.59 -4.81 -7.04
CA VAL A 127 -17.55 -5.67 -5.84
C VAL A 127 -18.53 -6.84 -5.97
N GLY A 128 -19.75 -6.57 -6.47
CA GLY A 128 -20.78 -7.60 -6.66
C GLY A 128 -20.69 -8.38 -7.97
N MET A 129 -19.72 -8.07 -8.84
CA MET A 129 -19.56 -8.78 -10.11
C MET A 129 -19.10 -10.23 -9.91
N THR A 130 -19.49 -11.11 -10.82
CA THR A 130 -18.89 -12.44 -10.92
C THR A 130 -17.41 -12.33 -11.26
N GLN A 131 -16.62 -13.33 -10.88
CA GLN A 131 -15.18 -13.34 -11.18
C GLN A 131 -14.89 -13.18 -12.67
N ALA A 132 -15.64 -13.86 -13.54
CA ALA A 132 -15.47 -13.80 -14.99
C ALA A 132 -15.75 -12.39 -15.55
N ALA A 133 -16.89 -11.78 -15.17
CA ALA A 133 -17.24 -10.43 -15.62
C ALA A 133 -16.23 -9.38 -15.12
N ARG A 134 -15.80 -9.49 -13.86
CA ARG A 134 -14.77 -8.63 -13.28
C ARG A 134 -13.43 -8.77 -14.01
N THR A 135 -13.03 -10.00 -14.31
CA THR A 135 -11.79 -10.28 -15.06
C THR A 135 -11.84 -9.65 -16.45
N SER A 136 -12.95 -9.80 -17.17
CA SER A 136 -13.12 -9.17 -18.49
C SER A 136 -12.98 -7.65 -18.41
N LEU A 137 -13.70 -7.00 -17.50
CA LEU A 137 -13.65 -5.55 -17.32
C LEU A 137 -12.25 -5.07 -16.90
N TYR A 138 -11.59 -5.82 -16.00
CA TYR A 138 -10.23 -5.51 -15.58
C TYR A 138 -9.25 -5.55 -16.74
N LEU A 139 -9.31 -6.59 -17.58
CA LEU A 139 -8.46 -6.70 -18.77
C LEU A 139 -8.74 -5.57 -19.78
N ASP A 140 -9.99 -5.12 -19.91
CA ASP A 140 -10.32 -3.97 -20.75
C ASP A 140 -9.72 -2.66 -20.22
N TYR A 141 -9.68 -2.46 -18.89
CA TYR A 141 -8.93 -1.35 -18.30
C TYR A 141 -7.42 -1.45 -18.58
N LEU A 142 -6.85 -2.66 -18.58
CA LEU A 142 -5.43 -2.84 -18.90
C LEU A 142 -5.10 -2.49 -20.35
N LYS A 143 -5.99 -2.80 -21.30
CA LYS A 143 -5.83 -2.35 -22.70
C LYS A 143 -5.79 -0.82 -22.82
N GLY A 144 -6.56 -0.11 -21.99
CA GLY A 144 -6.58 1.36 -21.97
C GLY A 144 -5.25 2.00 -21.54
N ILE A 145 -4.46 1.30 -20.73
CA ILE A 145 -3.14 1.77 -20.26
C ILE A 145 -1.96 1.17 -21.03
N GLU A 146 -2.21 0.12 -21.82
CA GLU A 146 -1.20 -0.51 -22.67
C GLU A 146 -0.61 0.51 -23.65
N ASN A 147 0.71 0.43 -23.88
CA ASN A 147 1.47 1.30 -24.78
C ASN A 147 1.41 2.80 -24.46
N ARG A 148 1.03 3.19 -23.24
CA ARG A 148 1.09 4.59 -22.76
C ARG A 148 2.40 4.86 -22.02
N SER A 149 2.89 6.10 -22.10
CA SER A 149 4.07 6.52 -21.34
C SER A 149 3.75 6.67 -19.84
N PRO A 150 4.75 6.53 -18.95
CA PRO A 150 4.58 6.77 -17.52
C PRO A 150 3.99 8.15 -17.21
N GLU A 151 4.46 9.20 -17.88
CA GLU A 151 3.99 10.58 -17.67
C GLU A 151 2.53 10.76 -18.09
N PHE A 152 2.13 10.15 -19.20
CA PHE A 152 0.73 10.17 -19.66
C PHE A 152 -0.18 9.50 -18.63
N LEU A 153 0.17 8.29 -18.19
CA LEU A 153 -0.62 7.56 -17.20
C LEU A 153 -0.71 8.32 -15.88
N TRP A 154 0.39 8.92 -15.42
CA TRP A 154 0.37 9.74 -14.22
C TRP A 154 -0.56 10.95 -14.36
N ASN A 155 -0.44 11.70 -15.46
CA ASN A 155 -1.29 12.87 -15.70
C ASN A 155 -2.77 12.48 -15.81
N TRP A 156 -3.07 11.41 -16.54
CA TRP A 156 -4.43 10.89 -16.66
C TRP A 156 -4.99 10.48 -15.30
N TRP A 157 -4.27 9.67 -14.53
CA TRP A 157 -4.76 9.19 -13.24
C TRP A 157 -4.83 10.29 -12.19
N ASN A 158 -3.92 11.26 -12.21
CA ASN A 158 -3.90 12.36 -11.26
C ASN A 158 -5.03 13.39 -11.52
N THR A 159 -5.50 13.50 -12.76
CA THR A 159 -6.55 14.46 -13.15
C THR A 159 -7.91 13.83 -13.40
N GLY A 160 -7.95 12.51 -13.63
CA GLY A 160 -9.14 11.79 -14.09
C GLY A 160 -9.47 12.04 -15.57
N LYS A 161 -8.60 12.74 -16.33
CA LYS A 161 -8.83 13.14 -17.73
C LYS A 161 -7.70 12.63 -18.62
N ALA A 162 -8.04 11.86 -19.64
CA ALA A 162 -7.06 11.37 -20.63
C ALA A 162 -6.86 12.46 -21.68
N ASN A 163 -5.90 13.34 -21.44
CA ASN A 163 -5.54 14.45 -22.33
C ASN A 163 -4.14 14.23 -22.91
#